data_AF-A0AAU8J4A8-F1
#
_entry.id   AF-A0AAU8J4A8-F1
#
_cell.length_a   1.000
_cell.length_b   1.000
_cell.length_c   1.000
_cell.angle_alpha   90.00
_cell.angle_beta   90.00
_cell.angle_gamma   90.00
#
_symmetry.space_group_name_H-M   'P 1'
#
loop_
_entity.id
_entity.type
_entity.pdbx_description
1 polymer ?
#
loop_
_entity_poly.entity_id
_entity_poly.type
_entity_poly.pdbx_seq_one_letter_code
_entity_poly.pdbx_strand_id
1 'polypeptide(L)'
;MTDDTGRAALAKQELYGAAHEFERLLPHFEVPSAPASPPTPSAAARRLSSLTELIGNISDEVLFLDTDSDPGLDLGPVMWAYTEALVPAGRAVEHHTEAFNQIGFLRRYAEYPDNANLRDGRRASFDVVQERLELVQLNLKEAADSLRGSADRLDGTPPRTLAALSRSARPRNSIYRVPAASAPAPASPLRLAYLPEPRRGR
;
A
#
# COMPACT_ATOMS: atom_id res chain seq x y z
N MET A 1 -30.85 5.52 -21.04
CA MET A 1 -30.37 5.97 -19.72
C MET A 1 -29.50 4.84 -19.23
N THR A 2 -28.20 4.99 -19.48
CA THR A 2 -27.20 3.92 -19.59
C THR A 2 -26.81 3.33 -18.25
N ASP A 3 -26.44 2.06 -18.31
CA ASP A 3 -26.08 1.13 -17.22
C ASP A 3 -24.69 1.43 -16.61
N ASP A 4 -24.27 2.69 -16.66
CA ASP A 4 -22.91 3.15 -16.32
C ASP A 4 -22.61 2.96 -14.82
N THR A 5 -23.64 3.08 -13.98
CA THR A 5 -23.56 2.83 -12.54
C THR A 5 -23.33 1.33 -12.23
N GLY A 6 -23.89 0.43 -13.04
CA GLY A 6 -23.72 -1.01 -12.87
C GLY A 6 -22.31 -1.47 -13.20
N ARG A 7 -21.74 -0.98 -14.31
CA ARG A 7 -20.37 -1.32 -14.72
C ARG A 7 -19.30 -0.69 -13.82
N ALA A 8 -19.48 0.54 -13.34
CA ALA A 8 -18.54 1.14 -12.37
C ALA A 8 -18.49 0.35 -11.05
N ALA A 9 -19.65 -0.12 -10.57
CA ALA A 9 -19.73 -0.99 -9.39
C ALA A 9 -19.05 -2.35 -9.62
N LEU A 10 -19.19 -2.92 -10.82
CA LEU A 10 -18.50 -4.15 -11.22
C LEU A 10 -16.97 -3.97 -11.21
N ALA A 11 -16.46 -2.96 -11.91
CA ALA A 11 -15.03 -2.68 -11.97
C ALA A 11 -14.41 -2.45 -10.58
N LYS A 12 -15.16 -1.78 -9.69
CA LYS A 12 -14.76 -1.62 -8.29
C LYS A 12 -14.68 -2.97 -7.56
N GLN A 13 -15.66 -3.86 -7.75
CA GLN A 13 -15.64 -5.19 -7.16
C GLN A 13 -14.47 -6.03 -7.69
N GLU A 14 -14.15 -5.92 -8.98
CA GLU A 14 -13.02 -6.60 -9.61
C GLU A 14 -11.69 -6.13 -9.03
N LEU A 15 -11.48 -4.82 -8.86
CA LEU A 15 -10.27 -4.29 -8.23
C LEU A 15 -10.12 -4.76 -6.77
N TYR A 16 -11.21 -4.81 -5.99
CA TYR A 16 -11.16 -5.41 -4.64
C TYR A 16 -10.90 -6.92 -4.67
N GLY A 17 -11.46 -7.62 -5.65
CA GLY A 17 -11.20 -9.05 -5.86
C GLY A 17 -9.72 -9.32 -6.13
N ALA A 18 -9.13 -8.56 -7.06
CA ALA A 18 -7.71 -8.64 -7.36
C ALA A 18 -6.84 -8.28 -6.15
N ALA A 19 -7.20 -7.25 -5.39
CA ALA A 19 -6.52 -6.89 -4.15
C ALA A 19 -6.56 -8.05 -3.13
N HIS A 20 -7.71 -8.71 -3.01
CA HIS A 20 -7.88 -9.85 -2.12
C HIS A 20 -7.01 -11.04 -2.52
N GLU A 21 -6.86 -11.33 -3.81
CA GLU A 21 -5.99 -12.41 -4.28
C GLU A 21 -4.51 -12.16 -3.92
N PHE A 22 -4.02 -10.92 -4.00
CA PHE A 22 -2.68 -10.59 -3.50
C PHE A 22 -2.54 -10.82 -1.99
N GLU A 23 -3.54 -10.44 -1.20
CA GLU A 23 -3.51 -10.68 0.24
C GLU A 23 -3.58 -12.15 0.60
N ARG A 24 -4.33 -12.95 -0.15
CA ARG A 24 -4.39 -14.40 0.04
C ARG A 24 -3.02 -15.05 -0.16
N LEU A 25 -2.13 -14.45 -0.94
CA LEU A 25 -0.76 -14.92 -1.09
C LEU A 25 0.13 -14.57 0.11
N LEU A 26 -0.13 -13.49 0.86
CA LEU A 26 0.74 -13.05 1.98
C LEU A 26 1.07 -14.17 3.00
N PRO A 27 0.10 -14.96 3.51
CA PRO A 27 0.38 -16.03 4.47
C PRO A 27 1.26 -17.14 3.89
N HIS A 28 1.38 -17.23 2.56
CA HIS A 28 2.23 -18.23 1.93
C HIS A 28 3.71 -17.83 1.97
N PHE A 29 4.05 -16.58 2.25
CA PHE A 29 5.42 -16.07 2.27
C PHE A 29 5.96 -15.86 3.69
N GLU A 30 5.62 -16.73 4.64
CA GLU A 30 6.14 -16.66 6.01
C GLU A 30 7.67 -16.54 6.05
N VAL A 31 8.14 -15.54 6.80
CA VAL A 31 9.58 -15.28 7.00
C VAL A 31 10.07 -16.26 8.06
N PRO A 32 11.04 -17.14 7.73
CA PRO A 32 11.57 -18.08 8.71
C PRO A 32 12.29 -17.32 9.82
N SER A 33 12.03 -17.63 11.08
CA SER A 33 12.70 -16.99 12.23
C SER A 33 14.06 -17.62 12.57
N ALA A 34 14.32 -18.83 12.07
CA ALA A 34 15.53 -19.57 12.37
C ALA A 34 16.08 -20.35 11.14
N PRO A 35 17.42 -20.53 11.02
CA PRO A 35 18.05 -21.26 9.93
C PRO A 35 17.71 -22.75 9.87
N ALA A 36 17.11 -23.30 10.93
CA ALA A 36 16.83 -24.73 11.05
C ALA A 36 15.65 -25.20 10.19
N SER A 37 14.86 -24.29 9.61
CA SER A 37 13.71 -24.64 8.78
C SER A 37 13.50 -23.65 7.64
N PRO A 38 14.44 -23.54 6.69
CA PRO A 38 14.17 -22.82 5.46
C PRO A 38 13.05 -23.53 4.70
N PRO A 39 12.21 -22.80 3.94
CA PRO A 39 11.19 -23.41 3.10
C PRO A 39 11.82 -24.40 2.12
N THR A 40 11.10 -25.48 1.81
CA THR A 40 11.59 -26.47 0.84
C THR A 40 11.63 -25.85 -0.56
N PRO A 41 12.54 -26.29 -1.45
CA PRO A 41 12.57 -25.81 -2.84
C PRO A 41 11.22 -26.03 -3.56
N SER A 42 10.52 -27.15 -3.29
CA SER A 42 9.21 -27.41 -3.87
C SER A 42 8.15 -26.42 -3.38
N ALA A 43 8.15 -26.05 -2.09
CA ALA A 43 7.25 -25.04 -1.56
C ALA A 43 7.54 -23.66 -2.16
N ALA A 44 8.82 -23.28 -2.27
CA ALA A 44 9.22 -22.02 -2.87
C ALA A 44 8.86 -21.94 -4.36
N ALA A 45 9.03 -23.03 -5.13
CA ALA A 45 8.61 -23.10 -6.53
C ALA A 45 7.08 -22.96 -6.70
N ARG A 46 6.28 -23.59 -5.82
CA ARG A 46 4.83 -23.42 -5.83
C ARG A 46 4.41 -21.98 -5.56
N ARG A 47 5.02 -21.33 -4.56
CA ARG A 47 4.77 -19.92 -4.24
C ARG A 47 5.09 -18.99 -5.42
N LEU A 48 6.20 -19.27 -6.12
CA LEU A 48 6.57 -18.53 -7.33
C LEU A 48 5.52 -18.70 -8.42
N SER A 49 5.10 -19.95 -8.68
CA SER A 49 4.06 -20.27 -9.66
C SER A 49 2.76 -19.52 -9.40
N SER A 50 2.27 -19.53 -8.16
CA SER A 50 1.03 -18.83 -7.78
C SER A 50 1.14 -17.32 -7.95
N LEU A 51 2.30 -16.73 -7.62
CA LEU A 51 2.53 -15.30 -7.82
C LEU A 51 2.56 -14.94 -9.31
N THR A 52 3.24 -15.72 -10.14
CA THR A 52 3.30 -15.49 -11.59
C THR A 52 1.95 -15.71 -12.27
N GLU A 53 1.15 -16.66 -11.78
CA GLU A 53 -0.22 -16.89 -12.26
C GLU A 53 -1.11 -15.68 -11.97
N LEU A 54 -1.05 -15.11 -10.76
CA LEU A 54 -1.81 -13.90 -10.42
C LEU A 54 -1.41 -12.70 -11.29
N ILE A 55 -0.11 -12.51 -11.52
CA ILE A 55 0.40 -11.47 -12.42
C ILE A 55 -0.09 -11.70 -13.86
N GLY A 56 -0.11 -12.94 -14.32
CA GLY A 56 -0.68 -13.32 -15.62
C GLY A 56 -2.14 -12.92 -15.74
N ASN A 57 -2.97 -13.32 -14.76
CA ASN A 57 -4.39 -12.99 -14.75
C ASN A 57 -4.66 -11.46 -14.80
N ILE A 58 -3.87 -10.66 -14.07
CA ILE A 58 -4.00 -9.20 -14.09
C ILE A 58 -3.53 -8.62 -15.44
N SER A 59 -2.48 -9.19 -16.01
CA SER A 59 -1.98 -8.77 -17.33
C SER A 59 -2.99 -9.07 -18.44
N ASP A 60 -3.65 -10.24 -18.36
CA ASP A 60 -4.72 -10.62 -19.27
C ASP A 60 -5.93 -9.69 -19.15
N GLU A 61 -6.25 -9.24 -17.94
CA GLU A 61 -7.32 -8.25 -17.72
C GLU A 61 -6.97 -6.90 -18.34
N VAL A 62 -5.73 -6.43 -18.22
CA VAL A 62 -5.26 -5.21 -18.90
C VAL A 62 -5.39 -5.34 -20.42
N LEU A 63 -5.01 -6.49 -20.97
CA LEU A 63 -5.13 -6.76 -22.40
C LEU A 63 -6.60 -6.78 -22.84
N PHE A 64 -7.47 -7.41 -22.06
CA PHE A 64 -8.90 -7.44 -22.32
C PHE A 64 -9.47 -6.02 -22.37
N LEU A 65 -9.20 -5.19 -21.36
CA LEU A 65 -9.66 -3.80 -21.28
C LEU A 65 -9.15 -2.92 -22.43
N ASP A 66 -7.92 -3.14 -22.89
CA ASP A 66 -7.37 -2.41 -24.05
C ASP A 66 -8.13 -2.78 -25.34
N THR A 67 -8.41 -4.07 -25.54
CA THR A 67 -9.09 -4.57 -26.75
C THR A 67 -10.60 -4.32 -26.77
N ASP A 68 -11.27 -4.32 -25.62
CA ASP A 68 -12.73 -4.13 -25.48
C ASP A 68 -13.11 -2.67 -25.20
N SER A 69 -12.35 -1.73 -25.75
CA SER A 69 -12.56 -0.27 -25.58
C SER A 69 -13.88 0.18 -26.23
N ASP A 70 -15.00 -0.08 -25.54
CA ASP A 70 -16.33 0.43 -25.87
C ASP A 70 -16.32 1.96 -25.73
N PRO A 71 -16.55 2.74 -26.81
CA PRO A 71 -16.35 4.19 -26.84
C PRO A 71 -17.24 5.00 -25.87
N GLY A 72 -18.18 4.35 -25.17
CA GLY A 72 -19.03 4.96 -24.15
C GLY A 72 -18.46 4.97 -22.72
N LEU A 73 -17.36 4.25 -22.44
CA LEU A 73 -16.87 4.04 -21.07
C LEU A 73 -15.38 4.41 -20.92
N ASP A 74 -15.09 5.25 -19.92
CA ASP A 74 -13.70 5.56 -19.55
C ASP A 74 -13.15 4.46 -18.62
N LEU A 75 -12.59 3.41 -19.22
CA LEU A 75 -11.91 2.30 -18.53
C LEU A 75 -10.45 2.63 -18.19
N GLY A 76 -9.95 3.81 -18.58
CA GLY A 76 -8.58 4.26 -18.33
C GLY A 76 -8.16 4.17 -16.85
N PRO A 77 -8.99 4.59 -15.89
CA PRO A 77 -8.68 4.47 -14.46
C PRO A 77 -8.52 3.02 -13.97
N VAL A 78 -9.30 2.08 -14.52
CA VAL A 78 -9.24 0.66 -14.15
C VAL A 78 -7.97 0.02 -14.72
N MET A 79 -7.68 0.29 -15.99
CA MET A 79 -6.44 -0.15 -16.64
C MET A 79 -5.20 0.42 -15.93
N TRP A 80 -5.25 1.69 -15.53
CA TRP A 80 -4.20 2.30 -14.72
C TRP A 80 -4.02 1.59 -13.37
N ALA A 81 -5.11 1.26 -12.68
CA ALA A 81 -5.04 0.56 -11.40
C ALA A 81 -4.33 -0.80 -11.50
N TYR A 82 -4.66 -1.60 -12.53
CA TYR A 82 -4.01 -2.88 -12.76
C TYR A 82 -2.53 -2.72 -13.11
N THR A 83 -2.21 -1.81 -14.04
CA THR A 83 -0.81 -1.57 -14.44
C THR A 83 0.05 -1.02 -13.30
N GLU A 84 -0.51 -0.16 -12.44
CA GLU A 84 0.14 0.34 -11.23
C GLU A 84 0.44 -0.80 -10.23
N ALA A 85 -0.48 -1.75 -10.07
CA ALA A 85 -0.32 -2.90 -9.18
C ALA A 85 0.68 -3.96 -9.70
N LEU A 86 0.86 -4.05 -11.03
CA LEU A 86 1.82 -4.96 -11.64
C LEU A 86 3.28 -4.60 -11.30
N VAL A 87 3.57 -3.33 -11.02
CA VAL A 87 4.93 -2.89 -10.67
C VAL A 87 5.43 -3.52 -9.37
N PRO A 88 4.77 -3.34 -8.20
CA PRO A 88 5.17 -4.03 -6.99
C PRO A 88 5.04 -5.56 -7.10
N ALA A 89 4.05 -6.09 -7.83
CA ALA A 89 3.94 -7.53 -8.05
C ALA A 89 5.17 -8.10 -8.79
N GLY A 90 5.70 -7.40 -9.79
CA GLY A 90 6.94 -7.76 -10.47
C GLY A 90 8.16 -7.76 -9.54
N ARG A 91 8.27 -6.74 -8.66
CA ARG A 91 9.32 -6.71 -7.62
C ARG A 91 9.21 -7.89 -6.64
N ALA A 92 7.99 -8.30 -6.30
CA ALA A 92 7.78 -9.49 -5.47
C ALA A 92 8.32 -10.77 -6.16
N VAL A 93 8.13 -10.91 -7.48
CA VAL A 93 8.71 -12.04 -8.24
C VAL A 93 10.24 -12.00 -8.21
N GLU A 94 10.83 -10.83 -8.42
CA GLU A 94 12.28 -10.63 -8.38
C GLU A 94 12.87 -11.09 -7.03
N HIS A 95 12.34 -10.54 -5.93
CA HIS A 95 12.81 -10.89 -4.58
C HIS A 95 12.60 -12.36 -4.26
N HIS A 96 11.45 -12.94 -4.63
CA HIS A 96 11.19 -14.36 -4.37
C HIS A 96 12.13 -15.27 -5.20
N THR A 97 12.48 -14.87 -6.42
CA THR A 97 13.44 -15.62 -7.26
C THR A 97 14.84 -15.59 -6.64
N GLU A 98 15.25 -14.47 -6.07
CA GLU A 98 16.52 -14.37 -5.34
C GLU A 98 16.51 -15.24 -4.08
N ALA A 99 15.44 -15.18 -3.28
CA ALA A 99 15.25 -16.07 -2.13
C ALA A 99 15.30 -17.55 -2.54
N PHE A 100 14.66 -17.88 -3.67
CA PHE A 100 14.63 -19.24 -4.21
C PHE A 100 16.02 -19.78 -4.53
N ASN A 101 16.89 -18.95 -5.12
CA ASN A 101 18.28 -19.31 -5.38
C ASN A 101 19.05 -19.62 -4.07
N GLN A 102 18.87 -18.77 -3.05
CA GLN A 102 19.51 -18.97 -1.74
C GLN A 102 18.99 -20.22 -1.01
N ILE A 103 17.69 -20.52 -1.11
CA ILE A 103 17.11 -21.76 -0.61
C ILE A 103 17.76 -22.98 -1.29
N GLY A 104 18.03 -22.89 -2.60
CA GLY A 104 18.78 -23.90 -3.35
C GLY A 104 20.19 -24.11 -2.80
N PHE A 105 20.91 -23.03 -2.51
CA PHE A 105 22.23 -23.08 -1.87
C PHE A 105 22.16 -23.77 -0.49
N LEU A 106 21.26 -23.31 0.39
CA LEU A 106 21.08 -23.86 1.73
C LEU A 106 20.76 -25.36 1.67
N ARG A 107 19.89 -25.77 0.75
CA ARG A 107 19.54 -27.19 0.58
C ARG A 107 20.71 -28.02 0.05
N ARG A 108 21.43 -27.52 -0.96
CA ARG A 108 22.57 -28.21 -1.56
C ARG A 108 23.65 -28.50 -0.53
N TYR A 109 23.89 -27.55 0.36
CA TYR A 109 24.97 -27.64 1.33
C TYR A 109 24.54 -28.08 2.72
N ALA A 110 23.28 -28.47 2.95
CA ALA A 110 22.77 -28.79 4.29
C ALA A 110 23.54 -29.92 5.00
N GLU A 111 23.97 -30.95 4.26
CA GLU A 111 24.60 -32.16 4.81
C GLU A 111 26.14 -32.10 4.83
N TYR A 112 26.73 -31.04 4.29
CA TYR A 112 28.18 -30.91 4.24
C TYR A 112 28.75 -30.64 5.64
N PRO A 113 29.92 -31.21 5.98
CA PRO A 113 30.59 -30.92 7.24
C PRO A 113 30.83 -29.42 7.43
N ASP A 114 30.58 -28.95 8.65
CA ASP A 114 30.78 -27.55 8.98
C ASP A 114 32.27 -27.16 8.87
N ASN A 115 32.53 -26.15 8.06
CA ASN A 115 33.76 -25.37 8.09
C ASN A 115 33.39 -23.88 8.20
N ALA A 116 34.36 -23.03 8.57
CA ALA A 116 34.11 -21.61 8.81
C ALA A 116 33.41 -20.93 7.62
N ASN A 117 33.96 -21.09 6.42
CA ASN A 117 33.42 -20.49 5.20
C ASN A 117 31.98 -20.96 4.91
N LEU A 118 31.69 -22.23 5.15
CA LEU A 118 30.35 -22.78 4.89
C LEU A 118 29.33 -22.31 5.91
N ARG A 119 29.73 -22.18 7.19
CA ARG A 119 28.86 -21.58 8.22
C ARG A 119 28.53 -20.13 7.88
N ASP A 120 29.53 -19.34 7.51
CA ASP A 120 29.33 -17.94 7.12
C ASP A 120 28.46 -17.83 5.87
N GLY A 121 28.70 -18.67 4.86
CA GLY A 121 27.89 -18.73 3.65
C GLY A 121 26.43 -19.12 3.93
N ARG A 122 26.18 -20.16 4.75
CA ARG A 122 24.81 -20.53 5.15
C ARG A 122 24.13 -19.42 5.93
N ARG A 123 24.86 -18.71 6.81
CA ARG A 123 24.31 -17.58 7.55
C ARG A 123 23.92 -16.44 6.61
N ALA A 124 24.82 -16.02 5.74
CA ALA A 124 24.56 -14.96 4.76
C ALA A 124 23.39 -15.31 3.83
N SER A 125 23.34 -16.54 3.31
CA SER A 125 22.21 -17.00 2.48
C SER A 125 20.89 -17.01 3.26
N PHE A 126 20.89 -17.39 4.54
CA PHE A 126 19.70 -17.33 5.37
C PHE A 126 19.22 -15.90 5.60
N ASP A 127 20.14 -14.98 5.90
CA ASP A 127 19.80 -13.57 6.11
C ASP A 127 19.20 -12.96 4.81
N VAL A 128 19.74 -13.29 3.64
CA VAL A 128 19.15 -12.89 2.34
C VAL A 128 17.76 -13.49 2.15
N VAL A 129 17.54 -14.76 2.49
CA VAL A 129 16.18 -15.37 2.38
C VAL A 129 15.18 -14.60 3.24
N GLN A 130 15.55 -14.23 4.48
CA GLN A 130 14.66 -13.46 5.35
C GLN A 130 14.33 -12.10 4.74
N GLU A 131 15.35 -11.31 4.40
CA GLU A 131 15.19 -9.98 3.82
C GLU A 131 14.32 -10.02 2.55
N ARG A 132 14.59 -10.97 1.65
CA ARG A 132 13.84 -11.08 0.41
C ARG A 132 12.39 -11.48 0.64
N LEU A 133 12.10 -12.39 1.56
CA LEU A 133 10.71 -12.75 1.88
C LEU A 133 9.95 -11.60 2.56
N GLU A 134 10.60 -10.79 3.38
CA GLU A 134 10.01 -9.56 3.93
C GLU A 134 9.65 -8.56 2.82
N LEU A 135 10.55 -8.37 1.86
CA LEU A 135 10.30 -7.51 0.70
C LEU A 135 9.19 -8.07 -0.21
N VAL A 136 9.07 -9.40 -0.36
CA VAL A 136 7.93 -10.01 -1.06
C VAL A 136 6.64 -9.63 -0.37
N GLN A 137 6.53 -9.81 0.95
CA GLN A 137 5.31 -9.45 1.69
C GLN A 137 4.99 -7.96 1.56
N LEU A 138 6.00 -7.09 1.65
CA LEU A 138 5.83 -5.65 1.49
C LEU A 138 5.25 -5.29 0.12
N ASN A 139 5.83 -5.85 -0.95
CA ASN A 139 5.40 -5.57 -2.32
C ASN A 139 4.01 -6.17 -2.63
N LEU A 140 3.69 -7.36 -2.12
CA LEU A 140 2.32 -7.92 -2.27
C LEU A 140 1.28 -7.04 -1.57
N LYS A 141 1.62 -6.53 -0.39
CA LYS A 141 0.78 -5.59 0.34
C LYS A 141 0.63 -4.26 -0.42
N GLU A 142 1.72 -3.73 -0.97
CA GLU A 142 1.70 -2.52 -1.80
C GLU A 142 0.81 -2.68 -3.04
N ALA A 143 0.87 -3.83 -3.72
CA ALA A 143 0.00 -4.15 -4.85
C ALA A 143 -1.48 -4.15 -4.44
N ALA A 144 -1.81 -4.85 -3.34
CA ALA A 144 -3.16 -4.91 -2.81
C ALA A 144 -3.70 -3.53 -2.38
N ASP A 145 -2.89 -2.75 -1.65
CA ASP A 145 -3.26 -1.42 -1.18
C ASP A 145 -3.44 -0.43 -2.35
N SER A 146 -2.63 -0.54 -3.42
CA SER A 146 -2.80 0.23 -4.65
C SER A 146 -4.12 -0.05 -5.36
N LEU A 147 -4.49 -1.32 -5.51
CA LEU A 147 -5.76 -1.73 -6.10
C LEU A 147 -6.96 -1.24 -5.29
N ARG A 148 -6.92 -1.38 -3.96
CA ARG A 148 -7.96 -0.84 -3.08
C ARG A 148 -8.08 0.67 -3.17
N GLY A 149 -6.95 1.37 -3.09
CA GLY A 149 -6.93 2.83 -3.18
C GLY A 149 -7.47 3.32 -4.52
N SER A 150 -7.30 2.54 -5.60
CA SER A 150 -7.91 2.81 -6.90
C SER A 150 -9.41 2.53 -6.91
N ALA A 151 -9.84 1.39 -6.36
CA ALA A 151 -11.24 1.03 -6.19
C ALA A 151 -12.03 2.10 -5.40
N ASP A 152 -11.45 2.62 -4.32
CA ASP A 152 -12.02 3.70 -3.50
C ASP A 152 -12.18 5.01 -4.29
N ARG A 153 -11.28 5.28 -5.25
CA ARG A 153 -11.29 6.49 -6.08
C ARG A 153 -12.31 6.42 -7.22
N LEU A 154 -12.70 5.22 -7.68
CA LEU A 154 -13.69 5.04 -8.74
C LEU A 154 -15.09 5.57 -8.36
N ASP A 155 -15.42 5.67 -7.06
CA ASP A 155 -16.66 6.28 -6.56
C ASP A 155 -16.71 7.82 -6.69
N GLY A 156 -15.72 8.45 -7.35
CA GLY A 156 -15.76 9.86 -7.70
C GLY A 156 -15.56 10.83 -6.54
N THR A 157 -15.16 10.37 -5.36
CA THR A 157 -14.82 11.27 -4.25
C THR A 157 -13.32 11.24 -3.95
N PRO A 158 -12.54 12.17 -4.52
CA PRO A 158 -11.14 12.33 -4.15
C PRO A 158 -11.01 12.50 -2.62
N PRO A 159 -10.00 11.90 -1.97
CA PRO A 159 -9.81 12.02 -0.53
C PRO A 159 -9.63 13.47 -0.07
N ARG A 160 -9.11 14.35 -0.95
CA ARG A 160 -9.06 15.81 -0.70
C ARG A 160 -10.45 16.43 -0.56
N THR A 161 -11.44 15.93 -1.31
CA THR A 161 -12.82 16.41 -1.28
C THR A 161 -13.53 15.95 -0.01
N LEU A 162 -13.28 14.73 0.48
CA LEU A 162 -13.75 14.26 1.79
C LEU A 162 -13.09 15.01 2.96
N ALA A 163 -11.78 15.29 2.87
CA ALA A 163 -11.06 16.10 3.85
C ALA A 163 -11.53 17.57 3.84
N ALA A 164 -11.90 18.10 2.69
CA ALA A 164 -12.50 19.44 2.58
C ALA A 164 -13.95 19.45 3.09
N LEU A 165 -14.76 18.44 2.79
CA LEU A 165 -16.14 18.28 3.27
C LEU A 165 -16.21 18.13 4.79
N SER A 166 -15.31 17.35 5.38
CA SER A 166 -15.20 17.22 6.84
C SER A 166 -14.76 18.53 7.52
N ARG A 167 -13.97 19.39 6.83
CA ARG A 167 -13.63 20.74 7.31
C ARG A 167 -14.75 21.77 7.06
N SER A 168 -15.58 21.58 6.03
CA SER A 168 -16.70 22.47 5.72
C SER A 168 -18.02 22.09 6.42
N ALA A 169 -18.07 20.94 7.11
CA ALA A 169 -19.20 20.52 7.95
C ALA A 169 -19.30 21.30 9.28
N ARG A 170 -18.94 22.59 9.29
CA ARG A 170 -19.54 23.54 10.25
C ARG A 170 -20.81 24.08 9.60
N PRO A 171 -22.01 23.70 10.08
CA PRO A 171 -23.24 24.18 9.51
C PRO A 171 -23.32 25.70 9.73
N ARG A 172 -23.22 26.46 8.64
CA ARG A 172 -23.46 27.91 8.65
C ARG A 172 -24.95 28.26 8.69
N ASN A 173 -25.82 27.23 8.65
CA ASN A 173 -27.28 27.34 8.73
C ASN A 173 -27.81 26.59 9.97
N SER A 174 -27.45 27.06 11.17
CA SER A 174 -28.27 26.78 12.36
C SER A 174 -29.46 27.72 12.34
N ILE A 175 -30.65 27.18 12.08
CA ILE A 175 -31.94 27.87 12.25
C ILE A 175 -32.27 28.03 13.75
N TYR A 176 -31.51 27.40 14.64
CA TYR A 176 -31.53 27.72 16.07
C TYR A 176 -30.76 29.01 16.33
N ARG A 177 -31.52 30.10 16.28
CA ARG A 177 -31.18 31.44 16.74
C ARG A 177 -31.00 31.40 18.26
N VAL A 178 -29.77 31.45 18.74
CA VAL A 178 -29.46 31.80 20.14
C VAL A 178 -29.60 33.33 20.26
N PRO A 179 -30.29 33.87 21.29
CA PRO A 179 -30.42 35.32 21.46
C PRO A 179 -29.06 35.98 21.65
N ALA A 180 -28.85 37.12 21.00
CA ALA A 180 -27.64 37.92 21.08
C ALA A 180 -27.41 38.41 22.51
N ALA A 181 -26.30 37.99 23.12
CA ALA A 181 -25.72 38.67 24.27
C ALA A 181 -25.01 39.93 23.76
N SER A 182 -25.38 41.06 24.35
CA SER A 182 -24.92 42.42 24.03
C SER A 182 -23.40 42.56 23.97
N ALA A 183 -22.94 43.35 22.99
CA ALA A 183 -21.55 43.77 22.87
C ALA A 183 -21.13 44.74 24.01
N PRO A 184 -19.88 44.70 24.49
CA PRO A 184 -19.25 45.84 25.12
C PRO A 184 -18.45 46.68 24.11
N ALA A 185 -18.49 47.99 24.30
CA ALA A 185 -17.95 49.07 23.48
C ALA A 185 -16.40 49.07 23.32
N PRO A 186 -15.85 49.79 22.33
CA PRO A 186 -14.40 49.85 22.12
C PRO A 186 -13.74 50.82 23.11
N ALA A 187 -12.71 50.34 23.83
CA ALA A 187 -11.83 51.21 24.62
C ALA A 187 -10.63 51.68 23.77
N SER A 188 -10.41 52.99 23.78
CA SER A 188 -9.36 53.74 23.08
C SER A 188 -7.93 53.45 23.63
N PRO A 189 -6.86 53.78 22.88
CA PRO A 189 -5.50 53.35 23.21
C PRO A 189 -4.85 54.25 24.28
N LEU A 190 -4.23 53.64 25.28
CA LEU A 190 -3.39 54.34 26.25
C LEU A 190 -1.91 54.18 25.91
N ARG A 191 -1.25 55.33 25.69
CA ARG A 191 0.19 55.52 25.57
C ARG A 191 0.92 55.02 26.81
N LEU A 192 1.89 54.12 26.63
CA LEU A 192 2.89 53.79 27.64
C LEU A 192 4.14 54.64 27.39
N ALA A 193 4.27 55.71 28.15
CA ALA A 193 5.54 56.42 28.34
C ALA A 193 5.62 56.88 29.80
N TYR A 194 6.36 56.14 30.63
CA TYR A 194 7.31 56.72 31.58
C TYR A 194 8.20 55.64 32.22
N LEU A 195 9.51 55.82 32.10
CA LEU A 195 10.57 55.19 32.89
C LEU A 195 10.62 55.84 34.29
N PRO A 196 11.12 55.13 35.31
CA PRO A 196 12.35 55.63 35.92
C PRO A 196 13.38 54.55 36.25
N GLU A 197 14.59 55.06 36.49
CA GLU A 197 15.93 54.48 36.38
C GLU A 197 16.45 53.85 37.72
N PRO A 198 17.75 53.52 37.91
CA PRO A 198 18.21 52.26 38.52
C PRO A 198 18.72 52.42 39.98
N ARG A 199 18.96 51.31 40.68
CA ARG A 199 19.75 51.29 41.92
C ARG A 199 20.90 50.31 41.86
N ARG A 200 22.12 50.86 41.86
CA ARG A 200 23.39 50.23 42.22
C ARG A 200 23.49 50.06 43.74
N GLY A 201 24.19 49.00 44.15
CA GLY A 201 24.80 48.84 45.48
C GLY A 201 25.03 47.35 45.74
N ARG A 202 26.21 46.87 46.14
CA ARG A 202 27.47 47.50 46.53
C ARG A 202 28.55 46.43 46.44
#